data_AF-A0A537H183-F1
#
_entry.id   AF-A0A537H183-F1
#
_cell.length_a   1.000
_cell.length_b   1.000
_cell.length_c   1.000
_cell.angle_alpha   90.00
_cell.angle_beta   90.00
_cell.angle_gamma   90.00
#
_symmetry.space_group_name_H-M   'P 1'
#
loop_
_entity.id
_entity.type
_entity.pdbx_description
1 polymer ?
#
loop_
_entity_poly.entity_id
_entity_poly.type
_entity_poly.pdbx_seq_one_letter_code
_entity_poly.pdbx_strand_id
1 'polypeptide(L)'
;MAFLFVSTVALVIILRLFVSPRDPRPTPEKKKPFESGQIAAGPGRTRFIIQYYPYLLMFVVYDVIAMFLFAWGLNLRALGASGSVPVLVFIVVLLIPLGYALHLADHRENW
;
A
#
# COMPACT_ATOMS: atom_id res chain seq x y z
N MET A 1 -21.17 -13.54 -8.16
CA MET A 1 -20.06 -12.69 -7.65
C MET A 1 -20.11 -11.28 -8.24
N ALA A 2 -19.89 -11.09 -9.55
CA ALA A 2 -19.86 -9.75 -10.16
C ALA A 2 -21.14 -8.91 -9.95
N PHE A 3 -22.32 -9.54 -10.07
CA PHE A 3 -23.61 -8.86 -9.84
C PHE A 3 -23.78 -8.34 -8.41
N LEU A 4 -23.36 -9.12 -7.41
CA LEU A 4 -23.42 -8.72 -6.00
C LEU A 4 -22.51 -7.53 -5.74
N PHE A 5 -21.29 -7.57 -6.28
CA PHE A 5 -20.34 -6.47 -6.16
C PHE A 5 -20.88 -5.16 -6.76
N VAL A 6 -21.41 -5.23 -7.99
CA VAL A 6 -22.00 -4.06 -8.67
C VAL A 6 -23.21 -3.53 -7.89
N SER A 7 -24.07 -4.42 -7.39
CA SER A 7 -25.24 -4.03 -6.58
C SER A 7 -24.82 -3.33 -5.27
N THR A 8 -23.81 -3.83 -4.57
CA THR A 8 -23.31 -3.19 -3.34
C THR A 8 -22.70 -1.82 -3.61
N VAL A 9 -21.89 -1.68 -4.67
CA VAL A 9 -21.30 -0.38 -5.05
C VAL A 9 -22.39 0.62 -5.43
N ALA A 10 -23.36 0.19 -6.25
CA ALA A 10 -24.49 1.03 -6.65
C ALA A 10 -25.32 1.47 -5.43
N LEU A 11 -25.59 0.57 -4.49
CA LEU A 11 -26.31 0.87 -3.26
C LEU A 11 -25.57 1.94 -2.43
N VAL A 12 -24.25 1.80 -2.23
CA VAL A 12 -23.45 2.77 -1.48
C VAL A 12 -23.48 4.15 -2.14
N ILE A 13 -23.41 4.22 -3.47
CA ILE A 13 -23.49 5.48 -4.21
C ILE A 13 -24.89 6.10 -4.05
N ILE A 14 -25.96 5.34 -4.24
CA ILE A 14 -27.34 5.82 -4.10
C ILE A 14 -27.59 6.34 -2.68
N LEU A 15 -27.19 5.58 -1.67
CA LEU A 15 -27.32 5.99 -0.26
C LEU A 15 -26.55 7.30 0.00
N ARG A 16 -25.31 7.44 -0.50
CA ARG A 16 -24.57 8.70 -0.39
C ARG A 16 -25.32 9.87 -1.04
N LEU A 17 -25.89 9.66 -2.23
CA LEU A 17 -26.57 10.72 -2.97
C LEU A 17 -27.88 11.18 -2.31
N PHE A 18 -28.58 10.30 -1.58
CA PHE A 18 -29.84 10.65 -0.91
C PHE A 18 -29.69 11.06 0.55
N VAL A 19 -28.77 10.44 1.31
CA VAL A 19 -28.63 10.66 2.75
C VAL A 19 -27.66 11.82 3.07
N SER A 20 -26.66 12.07 2.22
CA SER A 20 -25.67 13.12 2.49
C SER A 20 -26.32 14.51 2.48
N PRO A 21 -26.22 15.29 3.58
CA PRO A 21 -26.68 16.67 3.60
C PRO A 21 -25.93 17.48 2.53
N ARG A 22 -26.66 17.96 1.52
CA ARG A 22 -26.10 18.87 0.51
C ARG A 22 -26.31 20.30 0.98
N ASP A 23 -25.22 21.05 1.10
CA ASP A 23 -25.28 22.50 1.25
C ASP A 23 -25.44 23.12 -0.15
N PRO A 24 -26.59 23.72 -0.49
CA PRO A 24 -26.83 24.31 -1.82
C PRO A 24 -26.01 25.59 -2.06
N ARG A 25 -25.48 26.21 -1.00
CA ARG A 25 -24.71 27.45 -1.05
C ARG A 25 -23.45 27.32 -0.18
N PRO A 26 -22.48 26.47 -0.59
CA PRO A 26 -21.27 26.28 0.18
C PRO A 26 -20.52 27.60 0.31
N THR A 27 -20.31 28.05 1.54
CA THR A 27 -19.53 29.26 1.83
C THR A 27 -18.09 29.11 1.32
N PRO A 28 -17.42 30.21 0.93
CA PRO A 28 -16.02 30.16 0.48
C PRO A 28 -15.11 29.47 1.51
N GLU A 29 -15.35 29.68 2.80
CA GLU A 29 -14.59 29.08 3.89
C GLU A 29 -14.70 27.55 3.94
N LYS A 30 -15.87 26.96 3.62
CA LYS A 30 -16.03 25.49 3.54
C LYS A 30 -15.21 24.85 2.43
N LYS A 31 -14.72 25.64 1.47
CA LYS A 31 -13.90 25.17 0.34
C LYS A 31 -12.41 25.43 0.53
N LYS A 32 -12.01 26.16 1.59
CA LYS A 32 -10.60 26.46 1.85
C LYS A 32 -9.92 25.29 2.58
N PRO A 33 -8.61 25.07 2.35
CA PRO A 33 -7.81 24.15 3.15
C PRO A 33 -7.85 24.52 4.64
N PHE A 34 -7.83 23.52 5.51
CA PHE A 34 -7.75 23.73 6.95
C PHE A 34 -6.31 24.10 7.35
N GLU A 35 -6.13 25.29 7.90
CA GLU A 35 -4.82 25.85 8.29
C GLU A 35 -4.79 26.25 9.78
N SER A 36 -5.57 25.57 10.64
CA SER A 36 -5.69 25.88 12.07
C SER A 36 -6.00 27.35 12.39
N GLY A 37 -6.73 28.04 11.50
CA GLY A 37 -7.08 29.45 11.64
C GLY A 37 -6.07 30.45 11.06
N GLN A 38 -4.96 29.98 10.48
CA GLN A 38 -4.00 30.82 9.77
C GLN A 38 -4.39 31.01 8.30
N ILE A 39 -3.90 32.10 7.69
CA ILE A 39 -4.04 32.33 6.26
C ILE A 39 -2.98 31.46 5.57
N ALA A 40 -3.42 30.58 4.65
CA ALA A 40 -2.52 29.72 3.87
C ALA A 40 -1.40 30.56 3.23
N ALA A 41 -0.15 30.25 3.57
CA ALA A 41 1.02 30.99 3.12
C ALA A 41 2.03 30.05 2.45
N GLY A 42 2.52 30.45 1.28
CA GLY A 42 3.54 29.72 0.53
C GLY A 42 3.00 28.70 -0.49
N PRO A 43 3.88 28.13 -1.31
CA PRO A 43 3.51 27.30 -2.46
C PRO A 43 3.04 25.87 -2.09
N GLY A 44 2.80 25.56 -0.81
CA GLY A 44 2.40 24.22 -0.34
C GLY A 44 3.44 23.11 -0.57
N ARG A 45 4.64 23.45 -1.08
CA ARG A 45 5.72 22.50 -1.37
C ARG A 45 6.70 22.47 -0.21
N THR A 46 6.55 21.47 0.65
CA THR A 46 7.59 21.11 1.62
C THR A 46 8.65 20.21 0.98
N ARG A 47 9.85 20.16 1.55
CA ARG A 47 10.86 19.18 1.17
C ARG A 47 10.37 17.81 1.62
N PHE A 48 9.99 16.95 0.67
CA PHE A 48 9.64 15.58 0.98
C PHE A 48 10.90 14.80 1.36
N ILE A 49 10.96 14.37 2.61
CA ILE A 49 12.02 13.47 3.09
C ILE A 49 11.73 12.09 2.49
N ILE A 50 12.69 11.55 1.72
CA ILE A 50 12.57 10.28 0.96
C ILE A 50 12.66 9.04 1.88
N GLN A 51 12.44 9.21 3.19
CA GLN A 51 12.64 8.17 4.21
C GLN A 51 11.83 6.88 3.96
N TYR A 52 10.67 6.99 3.32
CA TYR A 52 9.78 5.86 3.03
C TYR A 52 10.09 5.13 1.72
N TYR A 53 10.96 5.67 0.87
CA TYR A 53 11.25 5.09 -0.44
C TYR A 53 11.88 3.69 -0.39
N PRO A 54 12.83 3.38 0.52
CA PRO A 54 13.37 2.02 0.66
C PRO A 54 12.30 0.99 1.05
N TYR A 55 11.33 1.39 1.87
CA TYR A 55 10.21 0.51 2.25
C TYR A 55 9.31 0.19 1.06
N LEU A 56 9.02 1.17 0.20
CA LEU A 56 8.27 0.97 -1.03
C LEU A 56 9.01 0.05 -2.01
N LEU A 57 10.31 0.29 -2.22
CA LEU A 57 11.13 -0.56 -3.09
C LEU A 57 11.18 -2.00 -2.57
N MET A 58 11.39 -2.19 -1.27
CA MET A 58 11.39 -3.52 -0.67
C MET A 58 10.04 -4.20 -0.82
N PHE A 59 8.94 -3.49 -0.57
CA PHE A 59 7.59 -4.02 -0.73
C PHE A 59 7.35 -4.52 -2.16
N VAL A 60 7.68 -3.73 -3.18
CA VAL A 60 7.50 -4.10 -4.59
C VAL A 60 8.32 -5.35 -4.95
N VAL A 61 9.56 -5.44 -4.47
CA VAL A 61 10.42 -6.61 -4.73
C VAL A 61 9.84 -7.87 -4.06
N TYR A 62 9.45 -7.78 -2.80
CA TYR A 62 8.88 -8.92 -2.06
C TYR A 62 7.51 -9.37 -2.59
N ASP A 63 6.70 -8.45 -3.09
CA ASP A 63 5.38 -8.76 -3.66
C ASP A 63 5.52 -9.65 -4.92
N VAL A 64 6.45 -9.30 -5.82
CA VAL A 64 6.77 -10.11 -7.00
C VAL A 64 7.29 -11.50 -6.60
N ILE A 65 8.12 -11.56 -5.56
CA ILE A 65 8.63 -12.84 -5.05
C ILE A 65 7.52 -13.71 -4.47
N ALA A 66 6.59 -13.13 -3.72
CA ALA A 66 5.45 -13.86 -3.17
C ALA A 66 4.59 -14.49 -4.28
N MET A 67 4.41 -13.79 -5.41
CA MET A 67 3.74 -14.35 -6.59
C MET A 67 4.44 -15.61 -7.12
N PHE A 68 5.78 -15.62 -7.19
CA PHE A 68 6.54 -16.82 -7.60
C PHE A 68 6.41 -17.97 -6.58
N LEU A 69 6.45 -17.67 -5.29
CA LEU A 69 6.25 -18.68 -4.24
C LEU A 69 4.84 -19.27 -4.29
N PHE A 70 3.83 -18.46 -4.61
CA PHE A 70 2.47 -18.93 -4.79
C PHE A 70 2.35 -19.88 -6.00
N ALA A 71 2.93 -19.51 -7.14
CA ALA A 71 2.93 -20.37 -8.34
C ALA A 71 3.67 -21.70 -8.10
N TRP A 72 4.79 -21.67 -7.37
CA TRP A 72 5.47 -22.89 -6.92
C TRP A 72 4.59 -23.71 -5.98
N GLY A 73 3.95 -23.06 -5.00
CA GLY A 73 3.01 -23.67 -4.05
C GLY A 73 1.90 -24.47 -4.71
N LEU A 74 1.31 -23.92 -5.79
CA LEU A 74 0.28 -24.61 -6.58
C LEU A 74 0.81 -25.87 -7.28
N ASN A 75 2.10 -25.93 -7.60
CA ASN A 75 2.72 -27.02 -8.36
C ASN A 75 3.61 -27.94 -7.52
N LEU A 76 3.58 -27.82 -6.19
CA LEU A 76 4.42 -28.59 -5.26
C LEU A 76 4.40 -30.11 -5.51
N ARG A 77 3.20 -30.67 -5.75
CA ARG A 77 3.04 -32.11 -5.98
C ARG A 77 3.59 -32.57 -7.33
N ALA A 78 3.53 -31.71 -8.36
CA ALA A 78 3.99 -32.04 -9.71
C ALA A 78 5.51 -31.93 -9.84
N LEU A 79 6.12 -30.96 -9.16
CA LEU A 79 7.56 -30.70 -9.20
C LEU A 79 8.39 -31.67 -8.35
N GLY A 80 7.77 -32.30 -7.35
CA GLY A 80 8.46 -33.22 -6.43
C GLY A 80 9.58 -32.55 -5.64
N ALA A 81 10.45 -33.35 -5.03
CA ALA A 81 11.54 -32.85 -4.20
C ALA A 81 12.60 -32.11 -5.00
N SER A 82 12.95 -32.59 -6.20
CA SER A 82 13.99 -32.00 -7.05
C SER A 82 13.65 -30.60 -7.52
N GLY A 83 12.38 -30.32 -7.89
CA GLY A 83 11.93 -28.98 -8.26
C GLY A 83 11.69 -28.05 -7.07
N SER A 84 11.63 -28.59 -5.85
CA SER A 84 11.39 -27.81 -4.62
C SER A 84 12.68 -27.32 -3.95
N VAL A 85 13.78 -28.05 -4.09
CA VAL A 85 15.09 -27.67 -3.51
C VAL A 85 15.57 -26.28 -3.97
N PRO A 86 15.55 -25.92 -5.28
CA PRO A 86 15.97 -24.60 -5.71
C PRO A 86 15.12 -23.46 -5.12
N VAL A 87 13.82 -23.68 -4.95
CA VAL A 87 12.91 -22.69 -4.37
C VAL A 87 13.15 -22.53 -2.87
N LEU A 88 13.46 -23.61 -2.15
CA LEU A 88 13.87 -23.54 -0.74
C LEU A 88 15.18 -22.76 -0.58
N VAL A 89 16.18 -23.00 -1.43
CA VAL A 89 17.43 -22.23 -1.44
C VAL A 89 17.15 -20.76 -1.72
N PHE A 90 16.27 -20.46 -2.68
CA PHE A 90 15.86 -19.10 -2.97
C PHE A 90 15.23 -18.41 -1.76
N ILE A 91 14.31 -19.08 -1.03
CA ILE A 91 13.71 -18.54 0.21
C ILE A 91 14.78 -18.20 1.25
N VAL A 92 15.79 -19.05 1.44
CA VAL A 92 16.88 -18.78 2.38
C VAL A 92 17.68 -17.54 1.96
N VAL A 93 17.96 -17.38 0.68
CA VAL A 93 18.67 -16.20 0.16
C VAL A 93 17.88 -14.91 0.39
N LEU A 94 16.54 -14.96 0.33
CA LEU A 94 15.69 -13.79 0.63
C LEU A 94 15.82 -13.29 2.07
N LEU A 95 16.19 -14.14 3.01
CA LEU A 95 16.38 -13.71 4.40
C LEU A 95 17.49 -12.65 4.54
N ILE A 96 18.43 -12.58 3.59
CA ILE A 96 19.53 -11.60 3.60
C ILE A 96 19.01 -10.16 3.43
N PRO A 97 18.32 -9.79 2.33
CA PRO A 97 17.75 -8.45 2.19
C PRO A 97 16.70 -8.13 3.27
N LEU A 98 15.95 -9.13 3.77
CA LEU A 98 15.03 -8.93 4.89
C LEU A 98 15.79 -8.53 6.16
N GLY A 99 16.84 -9.27 6.50
CA GLY A 99 17.69 -8.99 7.66
C GLY A 99 18.34 -7.62 7.57
N TYR A 100 18.86 -7.24 6.40
CA TYR A 100 19.41 -5.91 6.16
C TYR A 100 18.36 -4.81 6.36
N ALA A 101 17.15 -5.01 5.83
CA ALA A 101 16.08 -4.04 5.99
C ALA A 101 15.60 -3.89 7.45
N LEU A 102 15.52 -4.99 8.19
CA LEU A 102 15.19 -4.98 9.62
C LEU A 102 16.28 -4.25 10.42
N HIS A 103 17.55 -4.52 10.12
CA HIS A 103 18.67 -3.81 10.74
C HIS A 103 18.64 -2.31 10.44
N LEU A 104 18.37 -1.92 9.19
CA LEU A 104 18.24 -0.51 8.81
C LEU A 104 17.01 0.17 9.46
N ALA A 105 15.94 -0.58 9.72
CA ALA A 105 14.77 -0.07 10.41
C ALA A 105 15.03 0.21 11.89
N ASP A 106 15.87 -0.61 12.53
CA ASP A 106 16.26 -0.47 13.94
C ASP A 106 17.09 0.81 14.19
N HIS A 107 17.89 1.26 13.22
CA HIS A 107 18.80 2.40 13.35
C HIS A 107 18.16 3.76 13.00
N ARG A 108 16.83 3.90 13.01
CA ARG A 108 16.14 5.16 12.71
C ARG A 108 15.86 5.98 13.97
N GLU A 109 16.92 6.45 14.62
CA GLU A 109 16.88 7.51 15.62
C GLU A 109 17.50 8.81 15.07
N ASN A 110 16.83 9.44 14.10
CA ASN A 110 17.23 10.75 13.63
C ASN A 110 15.97 11.59 13.40
N TRP A 111 15.53 12.24 14.47
CA TRP A 111 14.71 13.44 14.44
C TRP A 111 15.48 14.59 13.78
#